data_AF-A0A933JBQ0-F1
#
_entry.id   AF-A0A933JBQ0-F1
#
_cell.length_a   1.000
_cell.length_b   1.000
_cell.length_c   1.000
_cell.angle_alpha   90.00
_cell.angle_beta   90.00
_cell.angle_gamma   90.00
#
_symmetry.space_group_name_H-M   'P 1'
#
loop_
_entity.id
_entity.type
_entity.pdbx_description
1 polymer ?
#
loop_
_entity_poly.entity_id
_entity_poly.type
_entity_poly.pdbx_seq_one_letter_code
_entity_poly.pdbx_strand_id
1 'polypeptide(L)'
;MEYNFGGYYSDTDKASGAQTDFPTRTVKLPENGKTIRSAWLEFEGLTLSNVDVNPITIYFDAGTAASTARFTSVQYTASTNESISLFARADVTAVVTAELAQLAAGREFTAGVTITGPLSNMHTMKLYITYEYDDLSPVQVKTVRFPLYSDYTGKIAAFTGQQPAGTILMQYQADLPDMQSIQQQWFEIKGFRQNTTADGSVYLNIGGGVRRFLKVHSLQIKTAYLPDR
;
A
#
# COMPACT_ATOMS: atom_id res chain seq x y z
N MET A 1 9.41 8.81 -8.56
CA MET A 1 8.67 9.43 -7.43
C MET A 1 7.59 8.48 -6.96
N GLU A 2 7.37 8.41 -5.65
CA GLU A 2 6.35 7.55 -5.02
C GLU A 2 5.45 8.38 -4.11
N TYR A 3 4.14 8.14 -4.17
CA TYR A 3 3.13 8.75 -3.32
C TYR A 3 2.24 7.67 -2.70
N ASN A 4 2.10 7.70 -1.38
CA ASN A 4 1.22 6.79 -0.64
C ASN A 4 -0.16 7.43 -0.45
N PHE A 5 -1.22 6.79 -0.93
CA PHE A 5 -2.60 7.26 -0.73
C PHE A 5 -3.13 6.93 0.66
N GLY A 6 -2.56 5.93 1.31
CA GLY A 6 -2.93 5.41 2.61
C GLY A 6 -3.46 3.99 2.47
N GLY A 7 -4.35 3.63 3.38
CA GLY A 7 -4.99 2.33 3.32
C GLY A 7 -6.31 2.27 4.05
N TYR A 8 -7.06 1.21 3.80
CA TYR A 8 -8.21 0.81 4.61
C TYR A 8 -7.74 -0.22 5.62
N TYR A 9 -7.75 0.19 6.88
CA TYR A 9 -7.31 -0.62 7.99
C TYR A 9 -8.36 -0.56 9.10
N SER A 10 -9.32 -1.49 9.01
CA SER A 10 -10.49 -1.50 9.88
C SER A 10 -10.58 -2.83 10.63
N ASP A 11 -11.21 -2.81 11.80
CA ASP A 11 -11.61 -4.01 12.54
C ASP A 11 -12.70 -4.81 11.80
N THR A 12 -13.51 -4.09 11.02
CA THR A 12 -14.51 -4.62 10.11
C THR A 12 -13.95 -4.80 8.71
N ASP A 13 -14.33 -5.90 8.06
CA ASP A 13 -13.95 -6.13 6.67
C ASP A 13 -14.86 -5.33 5.73
N LYS A 14 -14.30 -4.90 4.60
CA LYS A 14 -15.03 -4.22 3.54
C LYS A 14 -15.96 -5.21 2.86
N ALA A 15 -17.23 -4.82 2.73
CA ALA A 15 -18.24 -5.58 2.02
C ALA A 15 -17.88 -5.77 0.53
N SER A 16 -18.27 -6.92 0.00
CA SER A 16 -18.15 -7.25 -1.43
C SER A 16 -18.82 -6.20 -2.32
N GLY A 17 -18.12 -5.77 -3.38
CA GLY A 17 -18.61 -4.78 -4.33
C GLY A 17 -18.65 -3.34 -3.81
N ALA A 18 -18.33 -3.09 -2.55
CA ALA A 18 -18.29 -1.74 -1.99
C ALA A 18 -16.95 -1.07 -2.31
N GLN A 19 -17.00 0.10 -2.94
CA GLN A 19 -15.82 0.89 -3.24
C GLN A 19 -15.16 1.44 -1.97
N THR A 20 -13.84 1.30 -1.88
CA THR A 20 -12.98 1.98 -0.92
C THR A 20 -12.26 3.12 -1.62
N ASP A 21 -12.60 4.35 -1.24
CA ASP A 21 -11.82 5.52 -1.62
C ASP A 21 -10.67 5.73 -0.64
N PHE A 22 -9.47 5.92 -1.19
CA PHE A 22 -8.31 6.30 -0.40
C PHE A 22 -8.28 7.83 -0.22
N PRO A 23 -7.62 8.34 0.84
CA PRO A 23 -7.44 9.78 1.01
C PRO A 23 -6.83 10.44 -0.23
N THR A 24 -7.39 11.59 -0.62
CA THR A 24 -6.85 12.45 -1.68
C THR A 24 -5.40 12.84 -1.39
N ARG A 25 -4.58 12.87 -2.43
CA ARG A 25 -3.15 13.22 -2.35
C ARG A 25 -2.79 14.33 -3.31
N THR A 26 -2.13 15.35 -2.78
CA THR A 26 -1.43 16.36 -3.58
C THR A 26 -0.13 15.77 -4.12
N VAL A 27 -0.03 15.64 -5.43
CA VAL A 27 1.16 15.22 -6.17
C VAL A 27 1.85 16.47 -6.70
N LYS A 28 3.15 16.62 -6.40
CA LYS A 28 3.95 17.78 -6.81
C LYS A 28 5.25 17.36 -7.49
N LEU A 29 5.44 17.79 -8.75
CA LEU A 29 6.68 17.61 -9.51
C LEU A 29 7.24 19.00 -9.87
N PRO A 30 8.18 19.56 -9.10
CA PRO A 30 8.51 20.99 -9.13
C PRO A 30 9.41 21.43 -10.30
N GLU A 31 10.00 20.51 -11.05
CA GLU A 31 10.87 20.87 -12.19
C GLU A 31 10.00 21.23 -13.42
N ASN A 32 10.49 22.13 -14.28
CA ASN A 32 9.76 22.59 -15.47
C ASN A 32 9.97 21.64 -16.66
N GLY A 33 9.09 21.70 -17.66
CA GLY A 33 9.32 21.02 -18.97
C GLY A 33 9.37 19.49 -18.92
N LYS A 34 8.82 18.87 -17.87
CA LYS A 34 8.89 17.43 -17.65
C LYS A 34 8.07 16.63 -18.66
N THR A 35 8.60 15.49 -19.08
CA THR A 35 7.80 14.44 -19.73
C THR A 35 7.54 13.31 -18.73
N ILE A 36 6.28 12.93 -18.55
CA ILE A 36 5.93 11.70 -17.80
C ILE A 36 6.23 10.51 -18.70
N ARG A 37 7.15 9.64 -18.25
CA ARG A 37 7.53 8.41 -18.97
C ARG A 37 6.61 7.25 -18.62
N SER A 38 6.21 7.16 -17.36
CA SER A 38 5.18 6.21 -16.92
C SER A 38 4.59 6.64 -15.57
N ALA A 39 3.33 6.27 -15.33
CA ALA A 39 2.74 6.34 -14.01
C ALA A 39 1.86 5.11 -13.74
N TRP A 40 2.02 4.51 -12.56
CA TRP A 40 1.33 3.29 -12.15
C TRP A 40 0.72 3.43 -10.77
N LEU A 41 -0.52 3.01 -10.63
CA LEU A 41 -1.06 2.66 -9.33
C LEU A 41 -0.67 1.23 -8.98
N GLU A 42 -0.36 1.02 -7.71
CA GLU A 42 -0.07 -0.28 -7.13
C GLU A 42 -0.98 -0.47 -5.92
N PHE A 43 -1.83 -1.49 -6.02
CA PHE A 43 -2.77 -1.90 -4.99
C PHE A 43 -2.30 -3.20 -4.35
N GLU A 44 -2.28 -3.23 -3.02
CA GLU A 44 -2.18 -4.47 -2.24
C GLU A 44 -3.40 -4.58 -1.31
N GLY A 45 -3.91 -5.79 -1.11
CA GLY A 45 -5.03 -6.05 -0.21
C GLY A 45 -5.11 -7.52 0.19
N LEU A 46 -6.01 -7.84 1.11
CA LEU A 46 -6.23 -9.20 1.61
C LEU A 46 -7.71 -9.55 1.53
N THR A 47 -8.04 -10.75 1.04
CA THR A 47 -9.41 -11.26 0.96
C THR A 47 -9.57 -12.58 1.70
N LEU A 48 -10.80 -12.85 2.13
CA LEU A 48 -11.21 -14.17 2.64
C LEU A 48 -11.67 -15.05 1.45
N SER A 49 -10.99 -16.13 1.09
CA SER A 49 -11.24 -16.84 -0.19
C SER A 49 -12.27 -17.97 -0.12
N ASN A 50 -13.45 -17.75 0.45
CA ASN A 50 -14.55 -18.70 0.22
C ASN A 50 -15.30 -18.43 -1.10
N VAL A 51 -15.00 -17.32 -1.79
CA VAL A 51 -15.60 -16.90 -3.07
C VAL A 51 -14.49 -16.37 -3.99
N ASP A 52 -14.68 -16.55 -5.31
CA ASP A 52 -13.82 -15.97 -6.35
C ASP A 52 -13.76 -14.45 -6.26
N VAL A 53 -12.60 -13.85 -6.56
CA VAL A 53 -12.51 -12.39 -6.76
C VAL A 53 -12.83 -12.11 -8.22
N ASN A 54 -13.98 -11.48 -8.50
CA ASN A 54 -14.43 -11.18 -9.85
C ASN A 54 -15.46 -10.03 -9.90
N PRO A 55 -15.10 -8.83 -10.38
CA PRO A 55 -13.75 -8.34 -10.67
C PRO A 55 -13.08 -7.66 -9.47
N ILE A 56 -11.79 -7.33 -9.62
CA ILE A 56 -11.17 -6.18 -8.96
C ILE A 56 -11.16 -4.99 -9.93
N THR A 57 -11.58 -3.83 -9.46
CA THR A 57 -11.58 -2.57 -10.21
C THR A 57 -10.79 -1.50 -9.47
N ILE A 58 -9.83 -0.87 -10.14
CA ILE A 58 -9.05 0.26 -9.61
C ILE A 58 -9.54 1.54 -10.29
N TYR A 59 -9.84 2.54 -9.48
CA TYR A 59 -10.30 3.87 -9.91
C TYR A 59 -9.22 4.91 -9.64
N PHE A 60 -9.12 5.90 -10.53
CA PHE A 60 -8.17 7.01 -10.34
C PHE A 60 -8.59 8.23 -11.14
N ASP A 61 -8.64 9.38 -10.47
CA ASP A 61 -8.94 10.66 -11.11
C ASP A 61 -8.13 11.79 -10.49
N ALA A 62 -7.97 12.86 -11.25
CA ALA A 62 -7.56 14.14 -10.70
C ALA A 62 -8.73 14.79 -9.94
N GLY A 63 -8.43 15.34 -8.76
CA GLY A 63 -9.42 15.89 -7.84
C GLY A 63 -9.71 14.99 -6.64
N THR A 64 -10.86 15.20 -6.00
CA THR A 64 -11.20 14.68 -4.66
C THR A 64 -12.07 13.43 -4.66
N ALA A 65 -12.37 12.85 -5.83
CA ALA A 65 -13.19 11.64 -5.96
C ALA A 65 -12.59 10.71 -7.01
N ALA A 66 -12.69 9.39 -6.80
CA ALA A 66 -12.28 8.39 -7.77
C ALA A 66 -13.52 7.71 -8.35
N SER A 67 -13.81 7.98 -9.61
CA SER A 67 -15.03 7.53 -10.30
C SER A 67 -14.73 6.80 -11.61
N THR A 68 -13.59 7.10 -12.25
CA THR A 68 -13.19 6.47 -13.51
C THR A 68 -12.36 5.22 -13.25
N ALA A 69 -12.86 4.06 -13.68
CA ALA A 69 -12.11 2.81 -13.68
C ALA A 69 -10.91 2.92 -14.63
N ARG A 70 -9.70 2.65 -14.11
CA ARG A 70 -8.46 2.56 -14.88
C ARG A 70 -8.00 1.14 -15.11
N PHE A 71 -8.49 0.21 -14.30
CA PHE A 71 -8.28 -1.21 -14.45
C PHE A 71 -9.52 -1.94 -13.95
N THR A 72 -10.01 -2.90 -14.72
CA THR A 72 -11.04 -3.85 -14.30
C THR A 72 -10.58 -5.22 -14.75
N SER A 73 -10.35 -6.12 -13.81
CA SER A 73 -10.03 -7.51 -14.14
C SER A 73 -11.27 -8.22 -14.69
N VAL A 74 -11.05 -9.39 -15.28
CA VAL A 74 -12.10 -10.42 -15.38
C VAL A 74 -12.16 -11.14 -14.01
N GLN A 75 -12.32 -12.46 -13.99
CA GLN A 75 -11.97 -13.23 -12.79
C GLN A 75 -10.48 -13.03 -12.46
N TYR A 76 -10.24 -12.56 -11.24
CA TYR A 76 -8.91 -12.21 -10.76
C TYR A 76 -8.26 -13.35 -9.97
N THR A 77 -9.04 -14.00 -9.09
CA THR A 77 -8.62 -15.21 -8.38
C THR A 77 -9.76 -16.21 -8.28
N ALA A 78 -9.42 -17.49 -8.12
CA ALA A 78 -10.37 -18.55 -7.77
C ALA A 78 -10.47 -18.72 -6.25
N SER A 79 -11.60 -19.27 -5.78
CA SER A 79 -11.84 -19.65 -4.39
C SER A 79 -10.90 -20.79 -3.99
N THR A 80 -10.15 -20.60 -2.90
CA THR A 80 -9.23 -21.61 -2.34
C THR A 80 -9.60 -22.04 -0.92
N ASN A 81 -10.59 -21.40 -0.30
CA ASN A 81 -10.91 -21.46 1.13
C ASN A 81 -9.76 -20.98 2.05
N GLU A 82 -8.75 -20.29 1.50
CA GLU A 82 -7.66 -19.68 2.27
C GLU A 82 -7.76 -18.15 2.24
N SER A 83 -6.91 -17.42 2.97
CA SER A 83 -6.83 -15.96 2.74
C SER A 83 -5.93 -15.69 1.53
N ILE A 84 -6.32 -14.76 0.65
CA ILE A 84 -5.54 -14.43 -0.55
C ILE A 84 -5.02 -12.99 -0.47
N SER A 85 -3.71 -12.85 -0.60
CA SER A 85 -3.07 -11.54 -0.84
C SER A 85 -3.27 -11.15 -2.30
N LEU A 86 -3.89 -9.99 -2.53
CA LEU A 86 -4.10 -9.41 -3.84
C LEU A 86 -3.01 -8.38 -4.16
N PHE A 87 -2.57 -8.36 -5.42
CA PHE A 87 -1.60 -7.40 -5.93
C PHE A 87 -1.95 -6.97 -7.36
N ALA A 88 -2.47 -5.77 -7.53
CA ALA A 88 -2.90 -5.27 -8.84
C ALA A 88 -2.20 -3.96 -9.19
N ARG A 89 -1.94 -3.76 -10.49
CA ARG A 89 -1.39 -2.52 -11.03
C ARG A 89 -2.28 -1.94 -12.12
N ALA A 90 -2.43 -0.62 -12.12
CA ALA A 90 -3.16 0.11 -13.17
C ALA A 90 -2.25 1.16 -13.81
N ASP A 91 -2.21 1.21 -15.14
CA ASP A 91 -1.55 2.29 -15.87
C ASP A 91 -2.39 3.56 -15.76
N VAL A 92 -1.79 4.62 -15.23
CA VAL A 92 -2.42 5.94 -15.08
C VAL A 92 -1.60 7.04 -15.74
N THR A 93 -0.67 6.67 -16.63
CA THR A 93 0.24 7.59 -17.33
C THR A 93 -0.53 8.72 -18.01
N ALA A 94 -1.58 8.40 -18.76
CA ALA A 94 -2.37 9.40 -19.48
C ALA A 94 -3.05 10.41 -18.53
N VAL A 95 -3.52 9.96 -17.36
CA VAL A 95 -4.20 10.82 -16.37
C VAL A 95 -3.20 11.80 -15.76
N VAL A 96 -2.01 11.31 -15.38
CA VAL A 96 -0.95 12.16 -14.80
C VAL A 96 -0.40 13.12 -15.85
N THR A 97 -0.22 12.68 -17.10
CA THR A 97 0.24 13.53 -18.20
C THR A 97 -0.74 14.65 -18.54
N ALA A 98 -2.05 14.39 -18.48
CA ALA A 98 -3.07 15.41 -18.73
C ALA A 98 -3.00 16.57 -17.72
N GLU A 99 -2.43 16.32 -16.54
CA GLU A 99 -2.33 17.28 -15.44
C GLU A 99 -0.94 17.92 -15.32
N LEU A 100 -0.06 17.70 -16.30
CA LEU A 100 1.35 18.11 -16.26
C LEU A 100 1.54 19.59 -15.89
N ALA A 101 0.72 20.48 -16.44
CA ALA A 101 0.78 21.92 -16.18
C ALA A 101 0.46 22.30 -14.71
N GLN A 102 -0.25 21.44 -13.98
CA GLN A 102 -0.66 21.67 -12.59
C GLN A 102 0.27 20.99 -11.58
N LEU A 103 1.10 20.01 -12.01
CA LEU A 103 1.97 19.24 -11.12
C LEU A 103 3.03 20.11 -10.42
N ALA A 104 3.47 21.22 -10.99
CA ALA A 104 4.44 22.11 -10.35
C ALA A 104 3.84 22.85 -9.13
N ALA A 105 2.58 23.28 -9.22
CA ALA A 105 1.85 23.91 -8.12
C ALA A 105 1.35 22.89 -7.08
N GLY A 106 1.19 21.64 -7.50
CA GLY A 106 0.58 20.57 -6.72
C GLY A 106 -0.83 20.29 -7.23
N ARG A 107 -1.06 19.04 -7.64
CA ARG A 107 -2.36 18.59 -8.14
C ARG A 107 -2.91 17.49 -7.25
N GLU A 108 -4.17 17.63 -6.86
CA GLU A 108 -4.87 16.59 -6.12
C GLU A 108 -5.25 15.42 -7.02
N PHE A 109 -5.06 14.22 -6.51
CA PHE A 109 -5.53 12.98 -7.10
C PHE A 109 -6.21 12.14 -6.03
N THR A 110 -7.19 11.34 -6.45
CA THR A 110 -7.86 10.37 -5.59
C THR A 110 -7.86 9.02 -6.28
N ALA A 111 -7.61 7.97 -5.51
CA ALA A 111 -7.65 6.59 -5.97
C ALA A 111 -8.75 5.83 -5.22
N GLY A 112 -9.28 4.79 -5.85
CA GLY A 112 -10.27 3.92 -5.23
C GLY A 112 -10.10 2.47 -5.69
N VAL A 113 -10.69 1.54 -4.96
CA VAL A 113 -10.74 0.13 -5.34
C VAL A 113 -12.09 -0.50 -4.99
N THR A 114 -12.58 -1.36 -5.87
CA THR A 114 -13.72 -2.24 -5.61
C THR A 114 -13.27 -3.69 -5.79
N ILE A 115 -13.62 -4.55 -4.84
CA ILE A 115 -13.38 -5.99 -4.90
C ILE A 115 -14.75 -6.67 -4.82
N THR A 116 -15.13 -7.38 -5.88
CA THR A 116 -16.38 -8.16 -5.92
C THR A 116 -16.09 -9.63 -5.67
N GLY A 117 -16.95 -10.27 -4.90
CA GLY A 117 -16.77 -11.65 -4.40
C GLY A 117 -16.61 -11.67 -2.88
N PRO A 118 -15.41 -11.89 -2.34
CA PRO A 118 -15.19 -12.00 -0.89
C PRO A 118 -15.16 -10.66 -0.16
N LEU A 119 -15.32 -10.72 1.18
CA LEU A 119 -14.95 -9.61 2.06
C LEU A 119 -13.44 -9.36 1.99
N SER A 120 -13.03 -8.11 2.20
CA SER A 120 -11.62 -7.72 2.04
C SER A 120 -11.16 -6.69 3.07
N ASN A 121 -9.86 -6.65 3.34
CA ASN A 121 -9.25 -5.71 4.28
C ASN A 121 -7.80 -5.40 3.86
N MET A 122 -7.08 -4.61 4.65
CA MET A 122 -5.67 -4.25 4.43
C MET A 122 -5.40 -3.61 3.07
N HIS A 123 -6.34 -2.83 2.56
CA HIS A 123 -6.17 -2.18 1.27
C HIS A 123 -5.08 -1.13 1.40
N THR A 124 -4.12 -1.12 0.50
CA THR A 124 -3.11 -0.07 0.38
C THR A 124 -3.00 0.36 -1.07
N MET A 125 -2.73 1.65 -1.29
CA MET A 125 -2.62 2.21 -2.63
C MET A 125 -1.44 3.17 -2.72
N LYS A 126 -0.62 2.97 -3.74
CA LYS A 126 0.54 3.80 -4.04
C LYS A 126 0.56 4.22 -5.50
N LEU A 127 1.04 5.43 -5.77
CA LEU A 127 1.29 5.94 -7.10
C LEU A 127 2.80 6.06 -7.31
N TYR A 128 3.27 5.46 -8.40
CA TYR A 128 4.64 5.59 -8.87
C TYR A 128 4.65 6.41 -10.14
N ILE A 129 5.49 7.44 -10.19
CA ILE A 129 5.68 8.29 -11.37
C ILE A 129 7.15 8.27 -11.77
N THR A 130 7.40 7.91 -13.02
CA THR A 130 8.71 8.04 -13.68
C THR A 130 8.60 9.17 -14.69
N TYR A 131 9.50 10.14 -14.62
CA TYR A 131 9.51 11.31 -15.48
C TYR A 131 10.95 11.68 -15.85
N GLU A 132 11.11 12.53 -16.87
CA GLU A 132 12.42 13.06 -17.26
C GLU A 132 12.96 14.06 -16.23
N TYR A 133 14.08 13.70 -15.63
CA TYR A 133 14.75 14.51 -14.64
C TYR A 133 15.49 15.69 -15.28
N ASP A 134 15.24 16.90 -14.78
CA ASP A 134 15.98 18.11 -15.13
C ASP A 134 17.03 18.39 -14.04
N ASP A 135 18.29 18.18 -14.39
CA ASP A 135 19.43 18.38 -13.48
C ASP A 135 19.77 19.84 -13.23
N LEU A 136 19.24 20.77 -14.05
CA LEU A 136 19.38 22.21 -13.89
C LEU A 136 18.26 22.84 -13.04
N SER A 137 17.28 22.04 -12.61
CA SER A 137 16.17 22.55 -11.83
C SER A 137 16.62 23.06 -10.45
N PRO A 138 16.18 24.26 -10.00
CA PRO A 138 16.54 24.78 -8.68
C PRO A 138 15.91 23.98 -7.53
N VAL A 139 14.88 23.17 -7.80
CA VAL A 139 14.20 22.33 -6.80
C VAL A 139 14.12 20.89 -7.31
N GLN A 140 14.72 19.97 -6.58
CA GLN A 140 14.69 18.54 -6.86
C GLN A 140 13.87 17.81 -5.81
N VAL A 141 13.09 16.80 -6.21
CA VAL A 141 12.38 15.92 -5.27
C VAL A 141 12.93 14.51 -5.36
N LYS A 142 13.21 13.93 -4.20
CA LYS A 142 13.78 12.59 -4.07
C LYS A 142 12.93 11.78 -3.10
N THR A 143 12.69 10.52 -3.44
CA THR A 143 12.13 9.54 -2.52
C THR A 143 13.28 8.77 -1.89
N VAL A 144 13.40 8.81 -0.57
CA VAL A 144 14.39 8.03 0.20
C VAL A 144 13.65 6.97 1.00
N ARG A 145 14.20 5.75 1.05
CA ARG A 145 13.65 4.63 1.82
C ARG A 145 14.69 4.17 2.82
N PHE A 146 14.32 4.10 4.10
CA PHE A 146 15.16 3.58 5.17
C PHE A 146 14.66 2.19 5.57
N PRO A 147 15.42 1.12 5.28
CA PRO A 147 15.05 -0.20 5.76
C PRO A 147 15.18 -0.24 7.29
N LEU A 148 14.08 -0.53 7.96
CA LEU A 148 14.08 -0.78 9.40
C LEU A 148 14.32 -2.26 9.64
N TYR A 149 15.53 -2.60 10.04
CA TYR A 149 15.82 -3.95 10.53
C TYR A 149 15.32 -4.06 11.97
N SER A 150 14.65 -5.17 12.28
CA SER A 150 14.50 -5.56 13.68
C SER A 150 15.89 -5.68 14.28
N ASP A 151 16.15 -5.00 15.39
CA ASP A 151 17.46 -4.99 16.02
C ASP A 151 17.97 -6.39 16.38
N TYR A 152 19.28 -6.51 16.59
CA TYR A 152 19.91 -7.81 16.85
C TYR A 152 19.46 -8.45 18.18
N THR A 153 18.96 -7.65 19.12
CA THR A 153 18.65 -8.05 20.50
C THR A 153 17.14 -8.25 20.77
N GLY A 154 16.26 -8.09 19.76
CA GLY A 154 14.80 -8.22 19.89
C GLY A 154 14.09 -8.69 18.60
N LYS A 155 14.77 -9.50 17.79
CA LYS A 155 14.42 -9.90 16.42
C LYS A 155 12.97 -10.41 16.23
N ILE A 156 12.08 -9.57 15.70
CA ILE A 156 10.77 -10.00 15.16
C ILE A 156 10.95 -11.08 14.09
N ALA A 157 11.96 -10.91 13.23
CA ALA A 157 12.22 -11.83 12.13
C ALA A 157 12.91 -13.15 12.54
N ALA A 158 13.46 -13.26 13.76
CA ALA A 158 14.11 -14.49 14.21
C ALA A 158 13.23 -15.37 15.10
N PHE A 159 12.00 -14.92 15.39
CA PHE A 159 11.05 -15.78 16.08
C PHE A 159 10.69 -16.97 15.19
N THR A 160 11.09 -18.16 15.62
CA THR A 160 10.72 -19.43 14.99
C THR A 160 9.36 -19.96 15.46
N GLY A 161 8.74 -19.27 16.42
CA GLY A 161 7.44 -19.62 16.99
C GLY A 161 6.57 -18.39 17.25
N GLN A 162 5.26 -18.62 17.37
CA GLN A 162 4.27 -17.58 17.63
C GLN A 162 4.61 -16.80 18.91
N GLN A 163 4.69 -15.47 18.78
CA GLN A 163 4.88 -14.59 19.93
C GLN A 163 3.54 -14.18 20.55
N PRO A 164 3.50 -13.96 21.89
CA PRO A 164 2.34 -13.35 22.52
C PRO A 164 2.09 -11.94 21.97
N ALA A 165 0.85 -11.46 22.07
CA ALA A 165 0.54 -10.09 21.71
C ALA A 165 1.34 -9.11 22.58
N GLY A 166 2.02 -8.16 21.95
CA GLY A 166 2.88 -7.20 22.64
C GLY A 166 3.29 -6.04 21.75
N THR A 167 3.93 -5.04 22.34
CA THR A 167 4.54 -3.92 21.62
C THR A 167 6.05 -4.13 21.62
N ILE A 168 6.64 -4.12 20.42
CA ILE A 168 8.09 -4.17 20.24
C ILE A 168 8.55 -2.78 19.85
N LEU A 169 9.47 -2.23 20.63
CA LEU A 169 10.02 -0.90 20.38
C LEU A 169 11.09 -1.02 19.30
N MET A 170 10.97 -0.17 18.27
CA MET A 170 12.02 0.02 17.27
C MET A 170 12.43 1.48 17.30
N GLN A 171 13.73 1.71 17.37
CA GLN A 171 14.32 3.03 17.18
C GLN A 171 14.93 3.09 15.80
N TYR A 172 14.72 4.21 15.12
CA TYR A 172 15.35 4.49 13.84
C TYR A 172 15.77 5.94 13.77
N GLN A 173 16.88 6.17 13.10
CA GLN A 173 17.38 7.49 12.78
C GLN A 173 17.31 7.64 11.26
N ALA A 174 16.38 8.47 10.79
CA ALA A 174 16.33 8.88 9.39
C ALA A 174 17.06 10.20 9.25
N ASP A 175 18.35 10.13 8.93
CA ASP A 175 19.13 11.32 8.59
C ASP A 175 18.71 11.78 7.20
N LEU A 176 17.97 12.89 7.14
CA LEU A 176 17.64 13.56 5.90
C LEU A 176 18.73 14.61 5.64
N PRO A 177 19.54 14.48 4.57
CA PRO A 177 20.48 15.52 4.20
C PRO A 177 19.69 16.76 3.76
N ASP A 178 20.04 17.89 4.36
CA ASP A 178 19.46 19.22 4.18
C ASP A 178 18.02 19.42 4.72
N MET A 179 17.82 20.55 5.43
CA MET A 179 16.54 21.00 5.99
C MET A 179 15.55 21.44 4.90
N GLN A 180 15.18 20.53 4.00
CA GLN A 180 14.19 20.78 2.95
C GLN A 180 12.79 20.35 3.38
N SER A 181 11.78 20.95 2.76
CA SER A 181 10.38 20.65 3.05
C SER A 181 10.03 19.19 2.71
N ILE A 182 9.58 18.42 3.71
CA ILE A 182 9.10 17.05 3.53
C ILE A 182 7.72 17.10 2.85
N GLN A 183 7.63 16.55 1.64
CA GLN A 183 6.36 16.47 0.89
C GLN A 183 5.46 15.37 1.43
N GLN A 184 6.04 14.22 1.75
CA GLN A 184 5.33 13.08 2.32
C GLN A 184 6.27 12.19 3.11
N GLN A 185 5.76 11.62 4.20
CA GLN A 185 6.40 10.55 4.96
C GLN A 185 5.37 9.49 5.30
N TRP A 186 5.76 8.23 5.21
CA TRP A 186 4.95 7.10 5.66
C TRP A 186 5.88 5.95 6.05
N PHE A 187 5.29 5.00 6.75
CA PHE A 187 5.94 3.74 7.06
C PHE A 187 5.16 2.63 6.37
N GLU A 188 5.89 1.59 6.01
CA GLU A 188 5.33 0.39 5.42
C GLU A 188 5.81 -0.79 6.25
N ILE A 189 4.86 -1.61 6.71
CA ILE A 189 5.16 -2.91 7.30
C ILE A 189 4.88 -3.93 6.22
N LYS A 190 5.90 -4.72 5.87
CA LYS A 190 5.72 -5.93 5.07
C LYS A 190 5.99 -7.13 5.95
N GLY A 191 5.07 -8.07 5.96
CA GLY A 191 5.24 -9.31 6.72
C GLY A 191 3.93 -10.04 6.95
N PHE A 192 4.07 -11.27 7.43
CA PHE A 192 2.96 -12.13 7.79
C PHE A 192 2.95 -12.32 9.29
N ARG A 193 1.76 -12.38 9.87
CA ARG A 193 1.59 -12.84 11.25
C ARG A 193 1.14 -14.29 11.23
N GLN A 194 1.89 -15.15 11.89
CA GLN A 194 1.45 -16.51 12.18
C GLN A 194 0.50 -16.46 13.40
N ASN A 195 -0.73 -16.94 13.25
CA ASN A 195 -1.67 -17.11 14.35
C ASN A 195 -2.44 -18.43 14.17
N THR A 196 -2.80 -19.06 15.28
CA THR A 196 -3.43 -20.39 15.32
C THR A 196 -4.94 -20.36 15.53
N THR A 197 -5.53 -19.24 16.01
CA THR A 197 -6.93 -19.26 16.49
C THR A 197 -7.78 -18.00 16.25
N ALA A 198 -7.23 -16.89 15.71
CA ALA A 198 -8.03 -15.68 15.41
C ALA A 198 -7.35 -14.73 14.41
N ASP A 199 -8.12 -13.77 13.87
CA ASP A 199 -7.58 -12.62 13.14
C ASP A 199 -6.60 -11.82 14.02
N GLY A 200 -5.45 -11.46 13.46
CA GLY A 200 -4.46 -10.65 14.14
C GLY A 200 -4.49 -9.20 13.66
N SER A 201 -3.90 -8.30 14.45
CA SER A 201 -3.50 -6.98 13.99
C SER A 201 -2.01 -6.74 14.24
N VAL A 202 -1.42 -5.92 13.38
CA VAL A 202 -0.10 -5.32 13.52
C VAL A 202 -0.31 -3.82 13.34
N TYR A 203 0.34 -2.96 14.11
CA TYR A 203 0.21 -1.52 13.90
C TYR A 203 1.51 -0.83 14.27
N LEU A 204 1.71 0.35 13.68
CA LEU A 204 2.80 1.23 14.09
C LEU A 204 2.28 2.26 15.06
N ASN A 205 3.02 2.44 16.15
CA ASN A 205 2.86 3.55 17.07
C ASN A 205 4.10 4.43 16.99
N ILE A 206 3.98 5.58 16.33
CA ILE A 206 5.07 6.54 16.14
C ILE A 206 4.88 7.65 17.16
N GLY A 207 5.86 7.81 18.08
CA GLY A 207 5.86 8.90 19.06
C GLY A 207 4.77 8.86 20.13
N GLY A 208 4.14 7.70 20.37
CA GLY A 208 3.11 7.56 21.41
C GLY A 208 1.73 8.13 21.03
N GLY A 209 1.48 8.40 19.74
CA GLY A 209 0.20 8.90 19.24
C GLY A 209 -0.94 7.87 19.23
N VAL A 210 -2.13 8.30 18.82
CA VAL A 210 -3.31 7.44 18.67
C VAL A 210 -3.02 6.33 17.65
N ARG A 211 -3.18 5.07 18.08
CA ARG A 211 -2.91 3.87 17.26
C ARG A 211 -3.82 3.86 16.03
N ARG A 212 -3.24 3.65 14.84
CA ARG A 212 -4.00 3.35 13.61
C ARG A 212 -3.81 1.87 13.29
N PHE A 213 -4.92 1.14 13.21
CA PHE A 213 -4.94 -0.32 13.08
C PHE A 213 -4.35 -0.77 11.74
N LEU A 214 -3.87 -2.01 11.67
CA LEU A 214 -3.65 -2.79 10.45
C LEU A 214 -3.98 -4.26 10.81
N LYS A 215 -5.05 -4.81 10.26
CA LYS A 215 -5.40 -6.24 10.42
C LYS A 215 -4.37 -7.07 9.66
N VAL A 216 -4.08 -8.32 10.04
CA VAL A 216 -3.27 -9.28 9.28
C VAL A 216 -3.92 -10.64 9.45
N HIS A 217 -4.41 -11.25 8.37
CA HIS A 217 -4.94 -12.62 8.43
C HIS A 217 -3.82 -13.65 8.25
N SER A 218 -3.93 -14.75 9.01
CA SER A 218 -2.99 -15.87 9.02
C SER A 218 -3.18 -16.78 7.81
N LEU A 219 -2.08 -17.16 7.14
CA LEU A 219 -2.04 -18.32 6.25
C LEU A 219 -1.56 -19.54 7.05
N GLN A 220 -2.36 -20.61 7.10
CA GLN A 220 -1.89 -21.89 7.64
C GLN A 220 -1.09 -22.62 6.57
N ILE A 221 0.23 -22.72 6.73
CA ILE A 221 1.04 -23.66 5.95
C ILE A 221 0.82 -25.05 6.56
N LYS A 222 0.04 -25.90 5.89
CA LYS A 222 -0.01 -27.33 6.17
C LYS A 222 1.32 -27.95 5.76
N THR A 223 2.14 -28.33 6.73
CA THR A 223 3.32 -29.16 6.49
C THR A 223 2.81 -30.56 6.11
N ALA A 224 2.93 -30.93 4.84
CA ALA A 224 2.73 -32.32 4.43
C ALA A 224 3.91 -33.14 4.96
N TYR A 225 3.66 -33.98 5.95
CA TYR A 225 4.59 -35.00 6.41
C TYR A 225 4.73 -36.03 5.28
N LEU A 226 5.88 -36.07 4.62
CA LEU A 226 6.23 -37.20 3.76
C LEU A 226 6.77 -38.31 4.67
N PRO A 227 6.09 -39.46 4.81
CA PRO A 227 6.70 -40.59 5.48
C PRO A 227 7.85 -41.11 4.62
N ASP A 228 8.98 -41.40 5.29
CA ASP A 228 10.15 -42.01 4.69
C ASP A 228 9.78 -43.24 3.84
N ARG A 229 10.26 -43.26 2.61
CA ARG A 229 10.45 -44.47 1.80
C ARG A 229 11.86 -44.48 1.23
#